data_AF-A0A9X7AL67-F1
#
_entry.id   AF-A0A9X7AL67-F1
#
_cell.length_a   1.000
_cell.length_b   1.000
_cell.length_c   1.000
_cell.angle_alpha   90.00
_cell.angle_beta   90.00
_cell.angle_gamma   90.00
#
_symmetry.space_group_name_H-M   'P 1'
#
loop_
_entity.id
_entity.type
_entity.pdbx_description
1 polymer ?
#
loop_
_entity_poly.entity_id
_entity_poly.type
_entity_poly.pdbx_seq_one_letter_code
_entity_poly.pdbx_strand_id
1 'polypeptide(L)' 'MYYGTKGWYVAELKKLGVRYHEGRKLESYRGHVLRNLLIAQQEKLKEQ' A
#
# COMPACT_ATOMS: atom_id res chain seq x y z
N MET A 1 -4.89 -14.18 3.22
CA MET A 1 -5.26 -12.87 3.80
C MET A 1 -6.58 -12.43 3.18
N TYR A 2 -7.50 -11.88 3.98
CA TYR A 2 -8.79 -11.39 3.48
C TYR A 2 -8.65 -10.02 2.83
N TYR A 3 -9.43 -9.80 1.76
CA TYR A 3 -9.52 -8.51 1.07
C TYR A 3 -9.80 -7.37 2.06
N GLY A 4 -9.15 -6.22 1.87
CA GLY A 4 -9.34 -5.03 2.71
C GLY A 4 -8.70 -5.10 4.12
N THR A 5 -7.98 -6.17 4.46
CA THR A 5 -7.20 -6.22 5.70
C THR A 5 -5.84 -5.51 5.55
N LYS A 6 -5.23 -5.09 6.66
CA LYS A 6 -3.87 -4.51 6.67
C LYS A 6 -2.87 -5.35 5.88
N GLY A 7 -2.86 -6.66 6.10
CA GLY A 7 -1.95 -7.58 5.41
C GLY A 7 -2.18 -7.61 3.90
N TRP A 8 -3.44 -7.56 3.47
CA TRP A 8 -3.79 -7.47 2.05
C TRP A 8 -3.23 -6.19 1.43
N TYR A 9 -3.40 -5.02 2.06
CA TYR A 9 -2.83 -3.77 1.56
C TYR A 9 -1.29 -3.79 1.49
N VAL A 10 -0.61 -4.37 2.50
CA VAL A 10 0.86 -4.53 2.46
C VAL A 10 1.27 -5.38 1.25
N ALA A 11 0.57 -6.48 0.98
CA ALA A 11 0.88 -7.36 -0.14
C ALA A 11 0.69 -6.65 -1.49
N GLU A 12 -0.43 -5.94 -1.68
CA GLU A 12 -0.70 -5.18 -2.90
C GLU A 12 0.35 -4.10 -3.15
N LEU A 13 0.69 -3.31 -2.13
CA LEU A 13 1.73 -2.28 -2.24
C LEU A 13 3.10 -2.88 -2.59
N LYS A 14 3.45 -4.04 -2.03
CA LYS A 14 4.70 -4.75 -2.37
C LYS A 14 4.73 -5.24 -3.82
N LYS A 15 3.59 -5.64 -4.39
CA LYS A 15 3.48 -5.98 -5.83
C LYS A 15 3.77 -4.77 -6.72
N LEU A 16 3.43 -3.57 -6.26
CA LEU A 16 3.75 -2.30 -6.91
C LEU A 16 5.19 -1.82 -6.62
N GLY A 17 6.04 -2.64 -5.99
CA GLY A 17 7.42 -2.30 -5.66
C GLY A 17 7.58 -1.42 -4.41
N VAL A 18 6.49 -1.02 -3.76
CA VAL A 18 6.53 -0.19 -2.53
C VAL A 18 6.75 -1.07 -1.32
N ARG A 19 7.90 -0.90 -0.64
CA ARG A 19 8.24 -1.61 0.62
C ARG A 19 8.35 -0.69 1.82
N TYR A 20 8.64 0.59 1.56
CA TYR A 20 8.79 1.64 2.55
C TYR A 20 7.96 2.84 2.14
N HIS A 21 7.41 3.53 3.13
CA HIS A 21 6.73 4.81 2.97
C HIS A 21 7.28 5.73 4.06
N GLU A 22 7.69 6.95 3.69
CA GLU A 22 8.27 7.94 4.62
C GLU A 22 9.40 7.38 5.52
N GLY A 23 10.27 6.55 4.95
CA GLY A 23 11.39 5.94 5.68
C GLY A 23 11.02 4.79 6.63
N ARG A 24 9.75 4.37 6.68
CA ARG A 24 9.29 3.26 7.55
C ARG A 24 8.70 2.11 6.73
N LYS A 25 8.77 0.89 7.27
CA LYS A 25 8.19 -0.31 6.65
C LYS A 25 6.66 -0.20 6.60
N LEU A 26 6.05 -0.72 5.53
CA LEU A 26 4.58 -0.72 5.41
C LEU A 26 3.87 -1.39 6.59
N GLU A 27 4.47 -2.42 7.18
CA GLU A 27 3.90 -3.15 8.29
C GLU A 27 3.72 -2.32 9.57
N SER A 28 4.40 -1.17 9.71
CA SER A 28 4.21 -0.27 10.86
C SER A 28 2.97 0.62 10.75
N TYR A 29 2.37 0.71 9.57
CA TYR A 29 1.24 1.60 9.32
C TYR A 29 -0.11 0.92 9.59
N ARG A 30 -1.11 1.74 9.94
CA ARG A 30 -2.51 1.31 10.06
C ARG A 30 -3.10 1.01 8.68
N GLY A 31 -4.11 0.14 8.64
CA GLY A 31 -4.75 -0.28 7.40
C GLY A 31 -5.29 0.88 6.55
N HIS A 32 -5.87 1.90 7.17
CA HIS A 32 -6.39 3.07 6.44
C HIS A 32 -5.28 3.89 5.75
N VAL A 33 -4.09 3.96 6.34
CA VAL A 33 -2.93 4.63 5.71
C VAL A 33 -2.49 3.84 4.48
N LEU A 34 -2.38 2.52 4.60
CA LEU A 34 -2.01 1.65 3.49
C LEU A 34 -3.05 1.64 2.37
N ARG A 35 -4.34 1.73 2.71
CA ARG A 35 -5.43 1.89 1.74
C ARG A 35 -5.25 3.16 0.92
N ASN A 36 -5.04 4.30 1.58
CA ASN A 36 -4.87 5.59 0.90
C ASN A 36 -3.59 5.59 0.05
N LEU A 37 -2.51 5.01 0.57
CA LEU A 37 -1.28 4.85 -0.19
C LEU A 37 -1.49 3.99 -1.45
N LEU A 38 -2.22 2.88 -1.35
CA LEU A 38 -2.49 2.01 -2.50
C LEU A 38 -3.30 2.75 -3.57
N ILE A 39 -4.33 3.51 -3.18
CA ILE A 39 -5.13 4.33 -4.10
C ILE A 39 -4.23 5.32 -4.83
N ALA A 40 -3.41 6.08 -4.10
CA ALA A 40 -2.51 7.07 -4.69
C ALA A 40 -1.48 6.43 -5.65
N GLN A 41 -0.98 5.22 -5.36
CA GLN A 41 -0.07 4.51 -6.28
C GLN A 41 -0.79 4.03 -7.54
N GLN A 42 -2.03 3.56 -7.42
CA GLN A 42 -2.83 3.13 -8.56
C GLN A 42 -3.24 4.31 -9.46
N GLU A 43 -3.51 5.48 -8.90
CA GLU A 43 -3.78 6.70 -9.67
C GLU A 43 -2.57 7.11 -10.50
N LYS A 44 -1.37 7.13 -9.89
CA LYS A 44 -0.11 7.43 -10.61
C LYS A 44 0.15 6.48 -11.77
N LEU A 45 -0.21 5.21 -11.63
CA LEU A 45 -0.06 4.21 -12.70
C LEU A 45 -1.07 4.37 -13.84
N LYS A 46 -2.23 5.00 -13.59
CA LYS A 46 -3.24 5.27 -14.62
C LYS A 46 -2.94 6.53 -15.43
N GLU A 47 -2.19 7.46 -14.84
CA GLU A 47 -1.78 8.71 -15.49
C GLU A 47 -0.53 8.56 -16.37
N GLN A 48 0.12 7.39 -16.32
CA GLN A 48 1.25 7.00 -17.18
C GLN A 48 0.77 6.15 -18.36
#